data_AF-A0A843VEG5-F1
#
_entry.id   AF-A0A843VEG5-F1
#
_cell.length_a   1.000
_cell.length_b   1.000
_cell.length_c   1.000
_cell.angle_alpha   90.00
_cell.angle_beta   90.00
_cell.angle_gamma   90.00
#
_symmetry.space_group_name_H-M   'P 1'
#
loop_
_entity.id
_entity.type
_entity.pdbx_description
1 polymer ?
#
loop_
_entity_poly.entity_id
_entity_poly.type
_entity_poly.pdbx_seq_one_letter_code
_entity_poly.pdbx_strand_id
1 'polypeptide(L)'
;MTLLSDRRIAFLSNRGKGLKEAIPDIFSNDHHGYYFQHMMQNFNDQCAGKYAAPFKKLLGKILQRIAYAATEQEYQDAMMAMELNSADAKEWVLRNDVDH
;
A
#
# COMPACT_ATOMS: atom_id res chain seq x y z
N MET A 1 21.61 -28.66 2.88
CA MET A 1 22.39 -27.42 2.69
C MET A 1 21.57 -26.28 3.27
N THR A 2 21.76 -26.01 4.55
CA THR A 2 20.96 -25.06 5.34
C THR A 2 21.49 -23.65 5.08
N LEU A 3 20.73 -22.83 4.36
CA LEU A 3 20.97 -21.40 4.24
C LEU A 3 20.64 -20.75 5.59
N LEU A 4 21.64 -20.74 6.49
CA LEU A 4 21.67 -19.86 7.64
C LEU A 4 21.88 -18.44 7.13
N SER A 5 20.79 -17.72 6.89
CA SER A 5 20.82 -16.27 6.86
C SER A 5 19.53 -15.79 7.51
N ASP A 6 19.66 -15.28 8.73
CA ASP A 6 18.62 -14.58 9.49
C ASP A 6 18.32 -13.19 8.87
N ARG A 7 18.38 -13.13 7.55
CA ARG A 7 18.33 -11.93 6.73
C ARG A 7 16.92 -11.85 6.20
N ARG A 8 16.12 -10.93 6.76
CA ARG A 8 14.80 -10.61 6.24
C ARG A 8 14.93 -10.23 4.76
N ILE A 9 14.27 -10.98 3.88
CA ILE A 9 14.27 -10.71 2.45
C ILE A 9 12.92 -10.08 2.10
N ALA A 10 12.91 -8.77 1.86
CA ALA A 10 11.71 -8.11 1.33
C ALA A 10 11.65 -8.33 -0.19
N PHE A 11 10.67 -9.10 -0.66
CA PHE A 11 10.42 -9.20 -2.10
C PHE A 11 9.39 -8.16 -2.53
N LEU A 12 9.81 -7.24 -3.39
CA LEU A 12 8.91 -6.39 -4.15
C LEU A 12 8.43 -7.16 -5.39
N SER A 13 7.13 -7.45 -5.47
CA SER A 13 6.54 -8.07 -6.65
C SER A 13 5.24 -7.39 -7.06
N ASN A 14 4.85 -7.60 -8.31
CA ASN A 14 3.57 -7.13 -8.83
C ASN A 14 2.45 -8.07 -8.34
N ARG A 15 1.25 -7.55 -8.04
CA ARG A 15 0.10 -8.32 -7.48
C ARG A 15 -0.51 -9.32 -8.49
N GLY A 16 0.29 -10.22 -9.05
CA GLY A 16 -0.18 -11.36 -9.83
C GLY A 16 -0.88 -12.36 -8.92
N LYS A 17 -2.02 -12.89 -9.36
CA LYS A 17 -2.84 -13.84 -8.58
C LYS A 17 -2.02 -15.06 -8.09
N GLY A 18 -1.13 -15.59 -8.94
CA GLY A 18 -0.26 -16.71 -8.57
C GLY A 18 0.81 -16.37 -7.53
N LEU A 19 1.23 -15.11 -7.41
CA LEU A 19 2.19 -14.67 -6.39
C LEU A 19 1.50 -14.49 -5.02
N LYS A 20 0.26 -13.98 -5.00
CA LYS A 20 -0.53 -13.89 -3.76
C LYS A 20 -0.77 -15.25 -3.09
N GLU A 21 -0.97 -16.29 -3.89
CA GLU A 21 -1.29 -17.63 -3.38
C GLU A 21 -0.01 -18.41 -3.00
N ALA A 22 1.08 -18.27 -3.76
CA ALA A 22 2.31 -19.05 -3.53
C ALA A 22 3.26 -18.48 -2.46
N ILE A 23 3.15 -17.19 -2.14
CA ILE A 23 4.09 -16.51 -1.22
C ILE A 23 3.90 -16.92 0.24
N PRO A 24 2.68 -16.97 0.81
CA PRO A 24 2.47 -17.41 2.19
C PRO A 24 3.00 -18.83 2.45
N ASP A 25 2.94 -19.69 1.43
CA ASP A 25 3.36 -21.10 1.50
C ASP A 25 4.88 -21.28 1.53
N ILE A 26 5.66 -20.33 0.98
CA ILE A 26 7.12 -20.44 0.86
C ILE A 26 7.85 -19.52 1.84
N PHE A 27 7.27 -18.36 2.17
CA PHE A 27 7.93 -17.30 2.96
C PHE A 27 7.02 -16.79 4.08
N SER A 28 6.61 -17.68 4.98
CA SER A 28 5.68 -17.40 6.08
C SER A 28 6.14 -16.36 7.11
N ASN A 29 7.34 -15.77 6.95
CA ASN A 29 7.94 -14.84 7.91
C ASN A 29 8.58 -13.59 7.28
N ASP A 30 8.46 -13.40 5.96
CA ASP A 30 9.03 -12.24 5.25
C ASP A 30 7.96 -11.18 4.91
N HIS A 31 8.32 -9.91 5.08
CA HIS A 31 7.46 -8.75 4.79
C HIS A 31 7.56 -8.43 3.29
N HIS A 32 6.44 -8.54 2.57
CA HIS A 32 6.38 -8.28 1.13
C HIS A 32 5.79 -6.90 0.85
N GLY A 33 6.65 -5.90 0.68
CA GLY A 33 6.21 -4.56 0.25
C GLY A 33 5.64 -4.59 -1.16
N TYR A 34 4.40 -4.16 -1.34
CA TYR A 34 3.82 -3.94 -2.66
C TYR A 34 4.45 -2.72 -3.34
N TYR A 35 4.70 -2.80 -4.65
CA TYR A 35 5.27 -1.67 -5.39
C TYR A 35 4.29 -0.48 -5.39
N PHE A 36 4.65 0.58 -4.67
CA PHE A 36 3.86 1.80 -4.48
C PHE A 36 3.25 2.35 -5.78
N GLN A 37 3.95 2.27 -6.92
CA GLN A 37 3.42 2.76 -8.20
C GLN A 37 2.20 1.97 -8.68
N HIS A 38 2.15 0.65 -8.50
CA HIS A 38 0.99 -0.15 -8.89
C HIS A 38 -0.20 0.14 -7.98
N MET A 39 0.06 0.33 -6.70
CA MET A 39 -0.96 0.77 -5.75
C MET A 39 -1.49 2.16 -6.10
N MET A 40 -0.62 3.10 -6.44
CA MET A 40 -1.00 4.44 -6.87
C MET A 40 -1.79 4.42 -8.18
N GLN A 41 -1.45 3.54 -9.13
CA GLN A 41 -2.24 3.34 -10.35
C GLN A 41 -3.64 2.82 -10.02
N ASN A 42 -3.76 1.75 -9.23
CA ASN A 42 -5.06 1.20 -8.84
C ASN A 42 -5.92 2.24 -8.08
N PHE A 43 -5.28 3.06 -7.25
CA PHE A 43 -5.95 4.14 -6.54
C PHE A 43 -6.45 5.24 -7.48
N ASN A 44 -5.63 5.63 -8.47
CA ASN A 44 -6.02 6.58 -9.49
C ASN A 44 -7.20 6.07 -10.34
N ASP A 45 -7.22 4.77 -10.66
CA ASP A 45 -8.31 4.12 -11.37
C ASP A 45 -9.59 4.10 -10.53
N GLN A 46 -9.51 3.81 -9.23
CA GLN A 46 -10.64 3.94 -8.31
C GLN A 46 -11.19 5.37 -8.23
N CYS A 47 -10.30 6.35 -8.34
CA CYS A 47 -10.63 7.77 -8.33
C CYS A 47 -11.08 8.28 -9.71
N ALA A 48 -10.98 7.47 -10.78
CA ALA A 48 -11.45 7.79 -12.12
C ALA A 48 -12.95 8.14 -12.09
N GLY A 49 -13.35 9.23 -12.75
CA GLY A 49 -14.76 9.68 -12.79
C GLY A 49 -15.37 10.20 -11.46
N LYS A 50 -14.79 9.89 -10.29
CA LYS A 50 -15.35 10.29 -8.98
C LYS A 50 -14.93 11.67 -8.50
N TYR A 51 -13.72 12.08 -8.85
CA TYR A 51 -13.11 13.31 -8.36
C TYR A 51 -12.54 14.16 -9.50
N ALA A 52 -12.45 15.48 -9.28
CA ALA A 52 -11.73 16.37 -10.19
C ALA A 52 -10.21 16.11 -10.09
N ALA A 53 -9.47 16.38 -11.18
CA ALA A 53 -8.03 16.10 -11.25
C ALA A 53 -7.19 16.70 -10.09
N PRO A 54 -7.44 17.95 -9.64
CA PRO A 54 -6.71 18.50 -8.49
C PRO A 54 -6.93 17.72 -7.20
N PHE A 55 -8.16 17.25 -6.97
CA PHE A 55 -8.52 16.49 -5.78
C PHE A 55 -7.94 15.07 -5.81
N LYS A 56 -7.91 14.42 -6.98
CA LYS A 56 -7.19 13.13 -7.13
C LYS A 56 -5.71 13.26 -6.80
N LYS A 57 -5.06 14.33 -7.27
CA LYS A 57 -3.66 14.60 -6.98
C LYS A 57 -3.42 14.82 -5.49
N LEU A 58 -4.35 15.47 -4.79
CA LEU A 58 -4.31 15.60 -3.33
C LEU A 58 -4.38 14.24 -2.64
N LEU A 59 -5.40 13.43 -2.98
CA LEU A 59 -5.56 12.09 -2.42
C LEU A 59 -4.35 11.18 -2.70
N GLY A 60 -3.78 11.24 -3.91
CA GLY A 60 -2.57 10.49 -4.25
C GLY A 60 -1.34 10.90 -3.43
N LYS A 61 -1.19 12.18 -3.09
CA LYS A 61 -0.14 12.64 -2.17
C LYS A 61 -0.36 12.15 -0.75
N ILE A 62 -1.61 12.09 -0.28
CA ILE A 62 -1.93 11.55 1.04
C ILE A 62 -1.63 10.05 1.05
N LEU A 63 -1.99 9.31 0.00
CA LEU A 63 -1.64 7.89 -0.16
C LEU A 63 -0.12 7.67 -0.14
N GLN A 64 0.65 8.56 -0.76
CA GLN A 64 2.11 8.51 -0.69
C GLN A 64 2.61 8.69 0.75
N ARG A 65 2.05 9.64 1.50
CA ARG A 65 2.43 9.85 2.91
C ARG A 65 2.08 8.64 3.78
N ILE A 66 0.97 7.98 3.51
CA ILE A 66 0.58 6.71 4.17
C ILE A 66 1.64 5.65 3.87
N ALA A 67 1.97 5.42 2.61
CA ALA A 67 2.90 4.34 2.22
C ALA A 67 4.36 4.56 2.65
N TYR A 68 4.76 5.81 2.90
CA TYR A 68 6.14 6.17 3.26
C TYR A 68 6.26 6.75 4.68
N ALA A 69 5.22 6.67 5.51
CA ALA A 69 5.32 7.10 6.89
C ALA A 69 6.41 6.28 7.63
N ALA A 70 7.28 6.96 8.35
CA ALA A 70 8.40 6.35 9.06
C ALA A 70 8.04 5.97 10.50
N THR A 71 6.92 6.48 11.00
CA THR A 71 6.43 6.23 12.36
C THR A 71 4.92 5.96 12.35
N GLU A 72 4.46 5.25 13.37
CA GLU A 72 3.03 5.02 13.61
C GLU A 72 2.25 6.34 13.69
N GLN A 73 2.83 7.39 14.31
CA GLN A 73 2.18 8.69 14.38
C GLN A 73 2.00 9.32 13.00
N GLU A 74 3.03 9.26 12.14
CA GLU A 74 2.94 9.78 10.77
C GLU A 74 1.92 9.01 9.92
N TYR A 75 1.81 7.70 10.12
CA TYR A 75 0.78 6.88 9.49
C TYR A 75 -0.61 7.34 9.91
N GLN A 76 -0.86 7.42 11.22
CA GLN A 76 -2.16 7.81 11.77
C GLN A 76 -2.56 9.22 11.31
N ASP A 77 -1.62 10.18 11.30
CA ASP A 77 -1.85 11.53 10.80
C ASP A 77 -2.20 11.53 9.30
N ALA A 78 -1.54 10.71 8.49
CA ALA A 78 -1.83 10.58 7.08
C ALA A 78 -3.18 9.88 6.82
N MET A 79 -3.53 8.87 7.63
CA MET A 79 -4.83 8.19 7.59
C MET A 79 -5.98 9.10 8.01
N MET A 80 -5.80 9.92 9.04
CA MET A 80 -6.76 10.97 9.43
C MET A 80 -6.93 12.02 8.33
N ALA A 81 -5.83 12.43 7.68
CA ALA A 81 -5.91 13.35 6.55
C ALA A 81 -6.66 12.73 5.37
N MET A 82 -6.50 11.43 5.11
CA MET A 82 -7.27 10.72 4.08
C MET A 82 -8.76 10.74 4.42
N GLU A 83 -9.13 10.43 5.66
CA GLU A 83 -10.52 10.44 6.14
C GLU A 83 -11.19 11.80 5.98
N LEU A 84 -10.50 12.87 6.39
CA LEU A 84 -11.01 14.24 6.32
C LEU A 84 -11.33 14.67 4.88
N ASN A 85 -10.60 14.12 3.91
CA ASN A 85 -10.82 14.42 2.49
C ASN A 85 -11.81 13.44 1.84
N SER A 86 -11.73 12.14 2.16
CA SER A 86 -12.61 11.13 1.59
C SER A 86 -12.63 9.85 2.44
N ALA A 87 -13.77 9.57 3.06
CA ALA A 87 -14.02 8.32 3.76
C ALA A 87 -13.90 7.10 2.82
N ASP A 88 -14.43 7.20 1.59
CA ASP A 88 -14.33 6.15 0.57
C ASP A 88 -12.86 5.83 0.21
N ALA A 89 -12.01 6.86 0.16
CA ALA A 89 -10.59 6.69 -0.13
C ALA A 89 -9.87 5.99 1.03
N LYS A 90 -10.18 6.36 2.28
CA LYS A 90 -9.67 5.66 3.47
C LYS A 90 -10.10 4.19 3.48
N GLU A 91 -11.36 3.90 3.20
CA GLU A 91 -11.86 2.52 3.17
C GLU A 91 -11.15 1.70 2.08
N TRP A 92 -10.89 2.30 0.92
CA TRP A 92 -10.12 1.63 -0.13
C TRP A 92 -8.68 1.32 0.31
N VAL A 93 -8.03 2.24 1.02
CA VAL A 93 -6.68 2.06 1.58
C VAL A 93 -6.68 0.89 2.57
N LEU A 94 -7.61 0.87 3.53
CA LEU A 94 -7.73 -0.21 4.52
C LEU A 94 -8.00 -1.57 3.88
N ARG A 95 -8.83 -1.62 2.83
CA ARG A 95 -9.15 -2.86 2.12
C ARG A 95 -7.96 -3.43 1.33
N ASN A 96 -6.97 -2.60 1.01
CA ASN A 96 -5.88 -2.99 0.13
C ASN A 96 -4.56 -3.27 0.85
N ASP A 97 -4.52 -3.19 2.18
CA ASP A 97 -3.31 -3.29 3.02
C ASP A 97 -2.13 -2.56 2.38
N VAL A 98 -2.11 -1.25 2.58
CA VAL A 98 -0.89 -0.48 2.32
C VAL A 98 0.07 -0.85 3.44
N ASP A 99 0.74 -2.00 3.27
CA ASP A 99 1.70 -2.53 4.24
C ASP A 99 2.75 -1.46 4.56
N HIS A 100 2.93 -1.25 5.87
CA HIS A 100 3.78 -0.23 6.45
C HIS A 100 5.20 -0.71 6.75
#